data_AF-A0A3P6EW09-F1
#
_entry.id   AF-A0A3P6EW09-F1
#
_cell.length_a   1.000
_cell.length_b   1.000
_cell.length_c   1.000
_cell.angle_alpha   90.00
_cell.angle_beta   90.00
_cell.angle_gamma   90.00
#
_symmetry.space_group_name_H-M   'P 1'
#
loop_
_entity.id
_entity.type
_entity.pdbx_description
1 polymer ?
#
loop_
_entity_poly.entity_id
_entity_poly.type
_entity_poly.pdbx_seq_one_letter_code
_entity_poly.pdbx_strand_id
1 'polypeptide(L)'
;MNNCPFVFLLTVVLFVGLNEAVCHKNALAFENNLAKSHSTLQVHCKSRDNDIGVHLVKFNDPAYTFRFGDNVFLRTKWDCDLRQGPKMEYFQSFRAYNGGFTRKCNETDTWISKDDGIYLSRNGQPEEKGFDWTKK
;
A
#
# COMPACT_ATOMS: atom_id res chain seq x y z
N MET A 1 25.64 39.94 -36.72
CA MET A 1 25.57 38.48 -36.96
C MET A 1 24.74 37.86 -35.86
N ASN A 2 23.62 37.25 -36.27
CA ASN A 2 22.61 36.60 -35.46
C ASN A 2 23.19 35.49 -34.58
N ASN A 3 22.78 35.44 -33.31
CA ASN A 3 22.72 34.21 -32.51
C ASN A 3 21.95 34.48 -31.20
N CYS A 4 20.62 34.51 -31.25
CA CYS A 4 19.82 34.51 -30.03
C CYS A 4 18.39 33.91 -30.08
N PRO A 5 17.93 33.17 -31.12
CA PRO A 5 16.68 32.42 -31.01
C PRO A 5 16.90 30.98 -30.52
N PHE A 6 18.03 30.35 -30.85
CA PHE A 6 18.32 28.95 -30.49
C PHE A 6 18.58 28.73 -29.00
N VAL A 7 19.19 29.70 -28.31
CA VAL A 7 19.49 29.61 -26.87
C VAL A 7 18.21 29.65 -26.03
N PHE A 8 17.28 30.54 -26.38
CA PHE A 8 15.96 30.61 -25.71
C PHE A 8 15.13 29.35 -25.96
N LEU A 9 15.11 28.82 -27.19
CA LEU A 9 14.42 27.56 -27.50
C LEU A 9 14.97 26.37 -26.71
N LEU A 10 16.30 26.27 -26.55
CA LEU A 10 16.93 25.20 -25.75
C LEU A 10 16.55 25.25 -24.26
N THR A 11 16.44 26.45 -23.67
CA THR A 11 16.02 26.60 -22.27
C THR A 11 14.57 26.19 -22.05
N VAL A 12 13.65 26.57 -22.94
CA VAL A 12 12.22 26.21 -22.81
C VAL A 12 12.01 24.70 -22.95
N VAL A 13 12.75 24.03 -23.83
CA VAL A 13 12.69 22.56 -23.98
C VAL A 13 13.20 21.83 -22.72
N LEU A 14 14.22 22.37 -22.04
CA LEU A 14 14.71 21.81 -20.77
C LEU A 14 13.71 21.97 -19.62
N PHE A 15 12.94 23.07 -19.59
CA PHE A 15 11.86 23.25 -18.59
C PHE A 15 10.63 22.40 -18.89
N VAL A 16 10.26 22.23 -20.18
CA VAL A 16 9.13 21.37 -20.58
C VAL A 16 9.49 19.88 -20.44
N GLY A 17 10.75 19.51 -20.62
CA GLY A 17 11.26 18.15 -20.44
C GLY A 17 11.39 17.67 -18.98
N LEU A 18 11.18 18.55 -17.99
CA LEU A 18 11.18 18.19 -16.57
C LEU A 18 9.79 17.82 -16.02
N ASN A 19 8.78 17.74 -16.87
CA ASN A 19 7.39 17.53 -16.44
C ASN A 19 7.00 16.06 -16.18
N GLU A 20 7.91 15.09 -16.31
CA GLU A 20 7.59 13.65 -16.28
C GLU A 20 8.28 12.86 -15.16
N ALA A 21 8.32 13.39 -13.93
CA ALA A 21 8.69 12.58 -12.77
C ALA A 21 7.87 12.92 -11.51
N VAL A 22 6.56 13.17 -11.66
CA VAL A 22 5.68 13.23 -10.50
C VAL A 22 5.53 11.82 -9.93
N CYS A 23 6.24 11.54 -8.84
CA CYS A 23 6.10 10.27 -8.14
C CYS A 23 4.74 10.19 -7.44
N HIS A 24 3.81 9.44 -8.03
CA HIS A 24 2.51 9.18 -7.42
C HIS A 24 2.66 8.36 -6.13
N LYS A 25 1.74 8.59 -5.19
CA LYS A 25 1.72 7.90 -3.89
C LYS A 25 1.48 6.40 -4.10
N ASN A 26 2.16 5.60 -3.30
CA ASN A 26 1.87 4.18 -3.17
C ASN A 26 0.59 3.99 -2.34
N ALA A 27 0.00 2.81 -2.42
CA ALA A 27 -1.22 2.46 -1.71
C ALA A 27 -1.10 1.09 -1.04
N LEU A 28 -1.68 0.99 0.15
CA LEU A 28 -2.01 -0.28 0.79
C LEU A 28 -3.52 -0.40 0.84
N ALA A 29 -4.04 -1.51 0.35
CA ALA A 29 -5.46 -1.84 0.36
C ALA A 29 -5.69 -3.12 1.16
N PHE A 30 -6.78 -3.17 1.93
CA PHE A 30 -7.17 -4.31 2.76
C PHE A 30 -8.58 -4.74 2.38
N GLU A 31 -8.69 -5.91 1.77
CA GLU A 31 -9.94 -6.50 1.32
C GLU A 31 -10.39 -7.60 2.28
N ASN A 32 -11.69 -7.64 2.56
CA ASN A 32 -12.31 -8.67 3.38
C ASN A 32 -13.09 -9.67 2.50
N ASN A 33 -12.49 -10.85 2.30
CA ASN A 33 -13.07 -11.98 1.58
C ASN A 33 -13.20 -13.22 2.49
N LEU A 34 -13.64 -12.99 3.73
CA LEU A 34 -13.91 -14.03 4.72
C LEU A 34 -15.26 -14.72 4.44
N ALA A 35 -15.35 -15.42 3.30
CA ALA A 35 -16.58 -15.97 2.73
C ALA A 35 -17.28 -17.06 3.56
N LYS A 36 -16.59 -17.73 4.49
CA LYS A 36 -17.23 -18.72 5.37
C LYS A 36 -17.77 -18.08 6.64
N SER A 37 -16.99 -17.20 7.26
CA SER A 37 -17.37 -16.58 8.54
C SER A 37 -18.23 -15.33 8.38
N HIS A 38 -18.14 -14.64 7.22
CA HIS A 38 -18.66 -13.30 6.99
C HIS A 38 -18.27 -12.30 8.10
N SER A 39 -17.15 -12.56 8.78
CA SER A 39 -16.74 -11.75 9.92
C SER A 39 -16.16 -10.41 9.48
N THR A 40 -16.15 -9.45 10.39
CA THR A 40 -15.53 -8.14 10.14
C THR A 40 -14.02 -8.25 10.32
N LEU A 41 -13.27 -7.77 9.34
CA LEU A 41 -11.83 -7.65 9.40
C LEU A 41 -11.46 -6.36 10.14
N GLN A 42 -10.63 -6.49 11.16
CA GLN A 42 -9.99 -5.36 11.83
C GLN A 42 -8.59 -5.16 11.24
N VAL A 43 -8.29 -3.93 10.83
CA VAL A 43 -7.01 -3.51 10.25
C VAL A 43 -6.42 -2.43 11.15
N HIS A 44 -5.19 -2.62 11.61
CA HIS A 44 -4.41 -1.59 12.29
C HIS A 44 -3.02 -1.56 11.69
N CYS A 45 -2.56 -0.40 11.22
CA CYS A 45 -1.23 -0.28 10.64
C CYS A 45 -0.48 0.91 11.22
N LYS A 46 0.83 0.78 11.28
CA LYS A 46 1.73 1.85 11.70
C LYS A 46 2.96 1.93 10.83
N SER A 47 3.45 3.15 10.63
CA SER A 47 4.74 3.45 10.03
C SER A 47 5.51 4.38 10.96
N ARG A 48 6.45 3.82 11.73
CA ARG A 48 7.17 4.55 12.79
C ARG A 48 6.18 5.20 13.76
N ASP A 49 6.16 6.52 13.86
CA ASP A 49 5.28 7.31 14.72
C ASP A 49 3.91 7.59 14.09
N ASN A 50 3.72 7.25 12.81
CA ASN A 50 2.46 7.42 12.11
C ASN A 50 1.58 6.18 12.28
N ASP A 51 0.67 6.24 13.23
CA ASP A 51 -0.36 5.23 13.47
C ASP A 51 -1.69 5.68 12.83
N ILE A 52 -2.25 4.88 11.93
CA ILE A 52 -3.53 5.20 11.27
C ILE A 52 -4.74 4.82 12.13
N GLY A 53 -4.51 4.10 13.22
CA GLY A 53 -5.54 3.58 14.10
C GLY A 53 -6.21 2.32 13.57
N VAL A 54 -7.32 1.97 14.23
CA VAL A 54 -8.10 0.76 13.94
C VAL A 54 -9.20 1.07 12.93
N HIS A 55 -9.24 0.29 11.85
CA HIS A 55 -10.28 0.33 10.84
C HIS A 55 -10.99 -1.02 10.75
N LEU A 56 -12.30 -0.98 10.50
CA LEU A 56 -13.13 -2.17 10.39
C LEU A 56 -13.65 -2.27 8.95
N VAL A 57 -13.46 -3.43 8.32
CA VAL A 57 -13.92 -3.74 6.96
C VAL A 57 -14.90 -4.90 7.05
N LYS A 58 -16.19 -4.66 6.77
CA LYS A 58 -17.17 -5.76 6.80
C LYS A 58 -17.00 -6.65 5.57
N PHE A 59 -17.59 -7.84 5.64
CA PHE A 59 -17.63 -8.72 4.48
C PHE A 59 -18.33 -8.02 3.31
N ASN A 60 -17.73 -8.06 2.12
CA ASN A 60 -18.15 -7.36 0.90
C ASN A 60 -18.16 -5.82 0.96
N ASP A 61 -17.63 -5.18 2.02
CA ASP A 61 -17.39 -3.73 1.98
C ASP A 61 -16.23 -3.41 1.03
N PRO A 62 -16.17 -2.19 0.47
CA PRO A 62 -15.00 -1.72 -0.27
C PRO A 62 -13.72 -1.87 0.57
N ALA A 63 -12.62 -2.24 -0.09
CA ALA A 63 -11.33 -2.39 0.58
C ALA A 63 -10.90 -1.10 1.29
N TYR A 64 -10.46 -1.22 2.54
CA TYR A 64 -9.88 -0.09 3.25
C TYR A 64 -8.53 0.25 2.62
N THR A 65 -8.41 1.46 2.07
CA THR A 65 -7.23 1.87 1.29
C THR A 65 -6.69 3.20 1.81
N PHE A 66 -5.39 3.25 2.06
CA PHE A 66 -4.70 4.51 2.34
C PHE A 66 -3.46 4.67 1.44
N ARG A 67 -3.11 5.94 1.17
CA ARG A 67 -2.01 6.31 0.28
C ARG A 67 -0.89 7.00 1.02
N PHE A 68 0.34 6.67 0.68
CA PHE A 68 1.54 7.21 1.33
C PHE A 68 2.67 7.47 0.33
N GLY A 69 3.56 8.38 0.71
CA GLY A 69 4.80 8.63 -0.03
C GLY A 69 5.91 7.73 0.49
N ASP A 70 6.70 7.16 -0.41
CA ASP A 70 7.93 6.47 -0.04
C ASP A 70 9.04 7.49 0.28
N ASN A 71 9.78 7.25 1.36
CA ASN A 71 10.92 8.03 1.77
C ASN A 71 12.16 7.15 1.70
N VAL A 72 12.99 7.35 0.68
CA VAL A 72 14.19 6.55 0.42
C VAL A 72 15.22 6.63 1.56
N PHE A 73 15.39 7.81 2.16
CA PHE A 73 16.34 8.01 3.25
C PHE A 73 15.92 7.25 4.52
N LEU A 74 14.61 7.24 4.79
CA LEU A 74 14.04 6.62 5.99
C LEU A 74 13.59 5.16 5.77
N ARG A 75 13.52 4.71 4.52
CA ARG A 75 12.89 3.46 4.06
C ARG A 75 11.52 3.26 4.69
N THR A 76 10.48 3.77 4.02
CA THR A 76 9.10 3.66 4.52
C THR A 76 8.75 2.20 4.76
N LYS A 77 8.24 1.89 5.94
CA LYS A 77 7.79 0.55 6.34
C LYS A 77 6.42 0.66 6.95
N TRP A 78 5.52 -0.22 6.57
CA TRP A 78 4.22 -0.34 7.21
C TRP A 78 4.12 -1.72 7.85
N ASP A 79 4.02 -1.72 9.18
CA ASP A 79 3.76 -2.91 9.96
C ASP A 79 2.27 -2.90 10.32
N CYS A 80 1.57 -4.00 10.03
CA CYS A 80 0.13 -4.10 10.15
C CYS A 80 -0.26 -5.32 10.99
N ASP A 81 -1.33 -5.13 11.76
CA ASP A 81 -2.00 -6.12 12.58
C ASP A 81 -3.41 -6.31 12.03
N LEU A 82 -3.69 -7.51 11.55
CA LEU A 82 -5.01 -7.91 11.10
C LEU A 82 -5.66 -8.82 12.14
N ARG A 83 -6.95 -8.64 12.39
CA ARG A 83 -7.75 -9.53 13.25
C ARG A 83 -9.10 -9.83 12.65
N GLN A 84 -9.60 -11.04 12.91
CA GLN A 84 -10.93 -11.47 12.48
C GLN A 84 -11.54 -12.50 13.44
N GLY A 85 -12.79 -12.85 13.18
CA GLY A 85 -13.61 -13.72 14.03
C GLY A 85 -14.50 -12.95 15.01
N PRO A 86 -15.52 -13.62 15.60
CA PRO A 86 -16.49 -13.00 16.50
C PRO A 86 -15.91 -12.26 17.71
N LYS A 87 -14.73 -12.68 18.18
CA LYS A 87 -13.99 -12.11 19.31
C LYS A 87 -12.62 -11.58 18.91
N MET A 88 -12.36 -11.38 17.62
CA MET A 88 -11.04 -11.03 17.09
C MET A 88 -9.96 -12.04 17.51
N GLU A 89 -10.34 -13.31 17.60
CA GLU A 89 -9.49 -14.40 18.10
C GLU A 89 -8.45 -14.88 17.08
N TYR A 90 -8.70 -14.63 15.79
CA TYR A 90 -7.73 -14.87 14.73
C TYR A 90 -6.96 -13.58 14.47
N PHE A 91 -5.64 -13.65 14.48
CA PHE A 91 -4.79 -12.48 14.28
C PHE A 91 -3.55 -12.83 13.47
N GLN A 92 -3.00 -11.82 12.80
CA GLN A 92 -1.70 -11.89 12.16
C GLN A 92 -1.05 -10.51 12.13
N SER A 93 0.21 -10.46 12.57
CA SER A 93 1.06 -9.28 12.53
C SER A 93 2.14 -9.46 11.48
N PHE A 94 2.31 -8.52 10.56
CA PHE A 94 3.28 -8.62 9.49
C PHE A 94 3.66 -7.26 8.89
N ARG A 95 4.77 -7.24 8.14
CA ARG A 95 5.18 -6.06 7.37
C ARG A 95 4.44 -6.02 6.04
N ALA A 96 3.42 -5.18 5.96
CA ALA A 96 2.58 -5.02 4.77
C ALA A 96 3.29 -4.28 3.62
N TYR A 97 4.23 -3.40 3.94
CA TYR A 97 5.03 -2.69 2.93
C TYR A 97 6.46 -2.48 3.41
N ASN A 98 7.42 -2.60 2.48
CA ASN A 98 8.83 -2.34 2.73
C ASN A 98 9.44 -1.53 1.58
N GLY A 99 9.83 -0.30 1.89
CA GLY A 99 10.52 0.60 0.97
C GLY A 99 11.93 0.12 0.62
N GLY A 100 12.34 0.41 -0.61
CA GLY A 100 13.63 0.00 -1.15
C GLY A 100 14.71 1.09 -1.06
N PHE A 101 15.84 0.84 -1.73
CA PHE A 101 16.87 1.85 -1.97
C PHE A 101 16.52 2.81 -3.12
N THR A 102 15.56 2.41 -3.95
CA THR A 102 14.95 3.24 -4.98
C THR A 102 13.55 3.63 -4.54
N ARG A 103 13.14 4.86 -4.90
CA ARG A 103 11.80 5.35 -4.59
C ARG A 103 10.77 4.55 -5.39
N LYS A 104 9.87 3.88 -4.70
CA LYS A 104 8.71 3.23 -5.33
C LYS A 104 7.62 4.27 -5.57
N CYS A 105 7.03 4.26 -6.77
CA CYS A 105 6.02 5.21 -7.18
C CYS A 105 4.84 4.47 -7.81
N ASN A 106 3.63 4.88 -7.46
CA ASN A 106 2.38 4.31 -7.96
C ASN A 106 2.23 2.80 -7.73
N GLU A 107 2.88 2.23 -6.72
CA GLU A 107 2.70 0.82 -6.36
C GLU A 107 1.46 0.64 -5.47
N THR A 108 0.69 -0.40 -5.73
CA THR A 108 -0.46 -0.80 -4.90
C THR A 108 -0.28 -2.23 -4.44
N ASP A 109 -0.21 -2.42 -3.13
CA ASP A 109 -0.21 -3.75 -2.50
C ASP A 109 -1.59 -3.97 -1.86
N THR A 110 -2.31 -4.97 -2.35
CA THR A 110 -3.64 -5.35 -1.85
C THR A 110 -3.53 -6.62 -1.02
N TRP A 111 -3.83 -6.50 0.27
CA TRP A 111 -3.88 -7.59 1.23
C TRP A 111 -5.31 -8.12 1.36
N ILE A 112 -5.54 -9.35 0.92
CA ILE A 112 -6.86 -9.98 0.83
C ILE A 112 -6.98 -11.00 1.96
N SER A 113 -7.90 -10.76 2.88
CA SER A 113 -8.17 -11.65 4.00
C SER A 113 -9.18 -12.71 3.61
N LYS A 114 -8.76 -13.97 3.57
CA LYS A 114 -9.60 -15.15 3.32
C LYS A 114 -9.67 -16.02 4.56
N ASP A 115 -10.62 -16.94 4.61
CA ASP A 115 -10.86 -17.75 5.82
C ASP A 115 -9.64 -18.60 6.22
N ASP A 116 -8.80 -19.00 5.26
CA ASP A 116 -7.62 -19.85 5.50
C ASP A 116 -6.30 -19.07 5.62
N GLY A 117 -6.29 -17.77 5.33
CA GLY A 117 -5.08 -16.95 5.44
C GLY A 117 -5.19 -15.59 4.76
N ILE A 118 -4.04 -14.93 4.65
CA ILE A 118 -3.90 -13.59 4.10
C ILE A 118 -3.07 -13.67 2.82
N TYR A 119 -3.62 -13.11 1.75
CA TYR A 119 -3.06 -13.13 0.41
C TYR A 119 -2.59 -11.73 0.00
N LEU A 120 -1.59 -11.66 -0.86
CA LEU A 120 -1.06 -10.42 -1.42
C LEU A 120 -1.21 -10.41 -2.94
N SER A 121 -1.88 -9.39 -3.47
CA SER A 121 -1.83 -9.00 -4.87
C SER A 121 -1.02 -7.71 -5.00
N ARG A 122 0.01 -7.70 -5.85
CA ARG A 122 0.78 -6.48 -6.16
C ARG A 122 0.39 -5.95 -7.51
N ASN A 123 0.00 -4.68 -7.59
CA ASN A 123 -0.38 -3.99 -8.82
C ASN A 123 -1.40 -4.77 -9.67
N GLY A 124 -2.36 -5.45 -9.02
CA GLY A 124 -3.40 -6.24 -9.69
C GLY A 124 -2.91 -7.58 -10.29
N GLN A 125 -1.69 -8.01 -10.00
CA GLN A 125 -1.21 -9.35 -10.35
C GLN A 125 -1.95 -10.43 -9.54
N PRO A 126 -1.92 -11.70 -9.99
CA PRO A 126 -2.50 -12.81 -9.24
C PRO A 126 -2.02 -12.82 -7.78
N GLU A 127 -2.95 -13.11 -6.88
CA GLU A 127 -2.69 -13.11 -5.45
C GLU A 127 -1.91 -14.35 -5.00
N GLU A 128 -0.97 -14.15 -4.09
CA GLU A 128 -0.17 -15.21 -3.49
C GLU A 128 -0.44 -15.29 -1.99
N LYS A 129 -0.53 -16.51 -1.44
CA LYS A 129 -0.72 -16.69 0.00
C LYS A 129 0.55 -16.28 0.74
N GLY A 130 0.45 -15.28 1.60
CA GLY A 130 1.59 -14.77 2.38
C GLY A 130 1.62 -15.31 3.80
N PHE A 131 0.46 -15.40 4.46
CA PHE A 131 0.38 -15.76 5.88
C PHE A 131 -0.83 -16.65 6.16
N ASP A 132 -0.69 -17.53 7.15
CA ASP A 132 -1.80 -18.22 7.79
C ASP A 132 -2.30 -17.41 8.99
N TRP A 133 -3.56 -17.63 9.40
CA TRP A 133 -4.09 -17.02 10.62
C TRP A 133 -3.53 -17.71 11.86
N THR A 134 -3.13 -16.93 12.87
CA THR A 134 -2.84 -17.44 14.20
C THR A 134 -4.08 -17.31 15.07
N LYS A 135 -4.46 -18.38 15.78
CA LYS A 135 -5.57 -18.35 16.75
C LYS A 135 -5.03 -18.14 18.15
N LYS A 136 -5.63 -17.22 18.90
CA LYS A 136 -5.35 -17.00 20.33
C LYS A 136 -6.02 -18.06 21.20
#